data_AF-A0A7X9ED74-F1
#
_entry.id   AF-A0A7X9ED74-F1
#
_cell.length_a   1.000
_cell.length_b   1.000
_cell.length_c   1.000
_cell.angle_alpha   90.00
_cell.angle_beta   90.00
_cell.angle_gamma   90.00
#
_symmetry.space_group_name_H-M   'P 1'
#
loop_
_entity.id
_entity.type
_entity.pdbx_description
1 polymer ?
#
loop_
_entity_poly.entity_id
_entity_poly.type
_entity_poly.pdbx_seq_one_letter_code
_entity_poly.pdbx_strand_id
1 'polypeptide(L)'
;MFDTWYTSKAMLTTLNNYGYPYVCMIKNNRKVMYNNRIKLDVKTISLLFNKKQFRYYSGTGFYIKAIEVTIPGIGKVKLAIVKNGYNATIQNTKFIITNILDTPAQEIVKKYLNRIFIFYFSANTTDKKR
;
A
#
# COMPACT_ATOMS: atom_id res chain seq x y z
N MET A 1 -2.75 11.33 -2.69
CA MET A 1 -1.77 10.22 -2.57
C MET A 1 -0.92 10.50 -1.32
N PHE A 2 -1.02 9.68 -0.27
CA PHE A 2 -0.74 10.13 1.11
C PHE A 2 0.28 9.24 1.85
N ASP A 3 1.04 9.86 2.77
CA ASP A 3 1.98 9.16 3.66
C ASP A 3 1.26 8.30 4.70
N THR A 4 2.00 7.38 5.33
CA THR A 4 1.55 6.58 6.47
C THR A 4 1.01 7.42 7.64
N TRP A 5 1.36 8.71 7.72
CA TRP A 5 0.81 9.67 8.69
C TRP A 5 -0.49 10.36 8.23
N TYR A 6 -0.69 10.55 6.92
CA TYR A 6 -1.90 11.19 6.37
C TYR A 6 -3.01 10.20 6.02
N THR A 7 -2.74 8.90 6.09
CA THR A 7 -3.73 7.85 5.85
C THR A 7 -4.64 7.68 7.08
N SER A 8 -5.39 8.75 7.40
CA SER A 8 -6.40 8.73 8.46
C SER A 8 -7.62 7.95 7.97
N LYS A 9 -8.36 7.34 8.90
CA LYS A 9 -9.60 6.64 8.55
C LYS A 9 -10.59 7.62 7.90
N ALA A 10 -10.72 8.82 8.45
CA ALA A 10 -11.60 9.86 7.92
C ALA A 10 -11.27 10.21 6.47
N MET A 11 -10.00 10.42 6.13
CA MET A 11 -9.59 10.73 4.76
C MET A 11 -9.93 9.60 3.78
N LEU A 12 -9.61 8.35 4.14
CA LEU A 12 -9.91 7.20 3.29
C LEU A 12 -11.42 7.01 3.12
N THR A 13 -12.20 7.21 4.19
CA THR A 13 -13.67 7.17 4.13
C THR A 13 -14.19 8.26 3.20
N THR A 14 -13.71 9.50 3.32
CA THR A 14 -14.08 10.60 2.43
C THR A 14 -13.78 10.27 0.97
N LEU A 15 -12.55 9.87 0.65
CA LEU A 15 -12.17 9.52 -0.72
C LEU A 15 -13.05 8.39 -1.27
N ASN A 16 -13.34 7.38 -0.45
CA ASN A 16 -14.18 6.27 -0.86
C ASN A 16 -15.65 6.69 -1.09
N ASN A 17 -16.19 7.55 -0.22
CA ASN A 17 -17.56 8.07 -0.33
C ASN A 17 -17.75 8.92 -1.60
N TYR A 18 -16.73 9.69 -1.99
CA TYR A 18 -16.75 10.49 -3.22
C TYR A 18 -16.24 9.73 -4.46
N GLY A 19 -15.94 8.43 -4.34
CA GLY A 19 -15.48 7.61 -5.47
C GLY A 19 -14.09 7.96 -6.00
N TYR A 20 -13.27 8.70 -5.24
CA TYR A 20 -11.93 9.08 -5.68
C TYR A 20 -10.94 7.92 -5.58
N PRO A 21 -10.17 7.64 -6.65
CA PRO A 21 -9.12 6.64 -6.59
C PRO A 21 -7.98 7.09 -5.67
N TYR A 22 -7.46 6.16 -4.87
CA TYR A 22 -6.31 6.42 -4.03
C TYR A 22 -5.32 5.25 -4.01
N VAL A 23 -4.05 5.59 -3.81
CA VAL A 23 -2.97 4.65 -3.49
C VAL A 23 -2.19 5.24 -2.32
N CYS A 24 -2.04 4.51 -1.23
CA CYS A 24 -1.35 5.00 -0.03
C CYS A 24 -0.71 3.87 0.77
N MET A 25 0.34 4.21 1.52
CA MET A 25 0.99 3.27 2.42
C MET A 25 0.29 3.26 3.78
N ILE A 26 0.12 2.09 4.37
CA ILE A 26 -0.45 1.90 5.71
C ILE A 26 0.59 1.33 6.67
N LYS A 27 0.41 1.61 7.96
CA LYS A 27 1.24 1.03 9.02
C LYS A 27 0.99 -0.47 9.16
N ASN A 28 2.02 -1.19 9.57
CA ASN A 28 2.00 -2.65 9.70
C ASN A 28 0.98 -3.19 10.71
N ASN A 29 0.55 -2.38 11.68
CA ASN A 29 -0.44 -2.71 12.71
C ASN A 29 -1.89 -2.38 12.28
N ARG A 30 -2.11 -1.90 11.05
CA ARG A 30 -3.46 -1.60 10.55
C ARG A 30 -4.29 -2.88 10.49
N LYS A 31 -5.45 -2.87 11.16
CA LYS A 31 -6.39 -3.99 11.16
C LYS A 31 -7.23 -4.01 9.88
N VAL A 32 -7.32 -5.17 9.25
CA VAL A 32 -8.13 -5.44 8.05
C VAL A 32 -8.84 -6.78 8.20
N MET A 33 -9.93 -6.98 7.48
CA MET A 33 -10.62 -8.27 7.38
C MET A 33 -10.11 -9.01 6.15
N TYR A 34 -9.58 -10.21 6.37
CA TYR A 34 -9.20 -11.13 5.31
C TYR A 34 -10.26 -12.22 5.16
N ASN A 35 -10.62 -12.55 3.92
CA ASN A 35 -11.67 -13.52 3.57
C ASN A 35 -13.01 -13.27 4.30
N ASN A 36 -13.35 -12.00 4.56
CA ASN A 36 -14.57 -11.57 5.26
C ASN A 36 -14.83 -12.23 6.64
N ARG A 37 -13.82 -12.84 7.27
CA ARG A 37 -14.01 -13.62 8.50
C ARG A 37 -13.03 -13.26 9.60
N ILE A 38 -11.78 -12.93 9.27
CA ILE A 38 -10.72 -12.78 10.27
C ILE A 38 -10.19 -11.34 10.26
N LYS A 39 -10.33 -10.65 11.39
CA LYS A 39 -9.76 -9.32 11.61
C LYS A 39 -8.31 -9.46 12.09
N LEU A 40 -7.37 -9.25 11.19
CA LEU A 40 -5.94 -9.34 11.47
C LEU A 40 -5.24 -8.02 11.16
N ASP A 41 -4.08 -7.80 11.76
CA ASP A 41 -3.19 -6.75 11.28
C ASP A 41 -2.49 -7.17 9.98
N VAL A 42 -2.08 -6.19 9.17
CA VAL A 42 -1.45 -6.47 7.88
C VAL A 42 -0.09 -7.17 8.02
N LYS A 43 0.62 -6.98 9.15
CA LYS A 43 1.83 -7.76 9.44
C LYS A 43 1.54 -9.25 9.58
N THR A 44 0.50 -9.64 10.31
CA THR A 44 0.11 -11.05 10.49
C THR A 44 -0.32 -11.64 9.18
N ILE A 45 -1.07 -10.89 8.37
CA ILE A 45 -1.45 -11.33 7.02
C ILE A 45 -0.23 -11.58 6.14
N SER A 46 0.80 -10.72 6.20
CA SER A 46 2.06 -10.95 5.46
C SER A 46 2.78 -12.24 5.88
N LEU A 47 2.65 -12.63 7.14
CA LEU A 47 3.23 -13.88 7.67
C LEU A 47 2.48 -15.14 7.23
N LEU A 48 1.20 -15.03 6.88
CA LEU A 48 0.41 -16.17 6.37
C LEU A 48 0.89 -16.63 4.98
N PHE A 49 1.64 -15.80 4.25
CA PHE A 49 2.06 -16.10 2.89
C PHE A 49 3.50 -16.57 2.84
N ASN A 50 3.68 -17.73 2.20
CA ASN A 50 4.99 -18.28 1.91
C ASN A 50 5.72 -17.44 0.86
N LYS A 51 7.06 -17.45 0.91
CA LYS A 51 7.92 -16.66 0.00
C LYS A 51 7.63 -16.95 -1.48
N LYS A 52 7.32 -18.20 -1.83
CA LYS A 52 6.97 -18.63 -3.20
C LYS A 52 5.68 -17.98 -3.75
N GLN A 53 4.82 -17.45 -2.88
CA GLN A 53 3.58 -16.79 -3.29
C GLN A 53 3.78 -15.31 -3.64
N PHE A 54 5.00 -14.78 -3.49
CA PHE A 54 5.39 -13.45 -3.92
C PHE A 54 6.04 -13.55 -5.30
N ARG A 55 5.68 -12.63 -6.19
CA ARG A 55 6.29 -12.53 -7.52
C ARG A 55 7.29 -11.38 -7.52
N TYR A 56 8.48 -11.63 -8.08
CA TYR A 56 9.44 -10.57 -8.34
C TYR A 56 9.03 -9.75 -9.57
N TYR A 57 9.09 -8.43 -9.44
CA TYR A 57 8.79 -7.52 -10.54
C TYR A 57 10.01 -6.63 -10.82
N SER A 58 10.75 -6.95 -11.89
CA SER A 58 11.96 -6.24 -12.31
C SER A 58 11.75 -4.73 -12.45
N GLY A 59 10.63 -4.31 -13.04
CA GLY A 59 10.30 -2.88 -13.20
C GLY A 59 9.99 -2.13 -11.90
N THR A 60 10.06 -2.79 -10.75
CA THR A 60 10.00 -2.12 -9.42
C THR A 60 11.15 -2.55 -8.51
N GLY A 61 11.87 -3.63 -8.82
CA GLY A 61 12.91 -4.20 -7.96
C GLY A 61 12.39 -4.91 -6.70
N PHE A 62 11.09 -5.17 -6.60
CA PHE A 62 10.49 -5.72 -5.37
C PHE A 62 9.77 -7.05 -5.59
N TYR A 63 9.64 -7.81 -4.51
CA TYR A 63 8.75 -8.96 -4.39
C TYR A 63 7.38 -8.47 -3.93
N ILE A 64 6.35 -8.70 -4.72
CA ILE A 64 5.01 -8.16 -4.46
C ILE A 64 3.99 -9.29 -4.44
N LYS A 65 3.11 -9.24 -3.44
CA LYS A 65 1.87 -10.00 -3.41
C LYS A 65 0.71 -9.04 -3.19
N ALA A 66 -0.25 -9.04 -4.13
CA ALA A 66 -1.49 -8.30 -3.98
C ALA A 66 -2.61 -9.24 -3.55
N ILE A 67 -3.41 -8.81 -2.59
CA ILE A 67 -4.60 -9.51 -2.10
C ILE A 67 -5.73 -8.51 -1.89
N GLU A 68 -6.97 -8.99 -1.89
CA GLU A 68 -8.12 -8.18 -1.50
C GLU A 68 -8.38 -8.32 0.00
N VAL A 69 -8.61 -7.18 0.65
CA VAL A 69 -8.95 -7.11 2.06
C VAL A 69 -10.02 -6.05 2.27
N THR A 70 -10.79 -6.18 3.34
CA THR A 70 -11.77 -5.15 3.72
C THR A 70 -11.26 -4.36 4.90
N ILE A 71 -11.18 -3.04 4.80
CA ILE A 71 -10.86 -2.20 5.96
C ILE A 71 -12.17 -1.81 6.65
N PRO A 72 -12.36 -2.13 7.95
CA PRO A 72 -13.59 -1.79 8.66
C PRO A 72 -13.90 -0.28 8.63
N GLY A 73 -15.10 0.07 8.15
CA GLY A 73 -15.57 1.45 8.03
C GLY A 73 -15.01 2.23 6.83
N ILE A 74 -14.34 1.55 5.89
CA ILE A 74 -13.93 2.15 4.61
C ILE A 74 -14.51 1.30 3.48
N GLY A 75 -14.18 0.01 3.44
CA GLY A 75 -14.62 -0.89 2.36
C GLY A 75 -13.53 -1.81 1.87
N LYS A 76 -13.78 -2.46 0.72
CA LYS A 76 -12.83 -3.35 0.06
C LYS A 76 -11.69 -2.54 -0.55
N VAL A 77 -10.47 -3.05 -0.39
CA VAL A 77 -9.26 -2.49 -0.98
C VAL A 77 -8.35 -3.62 -1.44
N LYS A 78 -7.47 -3.31 -2.39
CA LYS A 78 -6.36 -4.18 -2.75
C LYS A 78 -5.15 -3.79 -1.93
N LEU A 79 -4.61 -4.75 -1.19
CA LEU A 79 -3.40 -4.62 -0.38
C LEU A 79 -2.23 -5.27 -1.13
N ALA A 80 -1.24 -4.47 -1.48
CA ALA A 80 0.07 -4.90 -1.93
C ALA A 80 1.03 -5.02 -0.74
N ILE A 81 1.54 -6.22 -0.52
CA ILE A 81 2.60 -6.54 0.42
C ILE A 81 3.91 -6.54 -0.37
N VAL A 82 4.81 -5.63 -0.04
CA VAL A 82 6.03 -5.35 -0.80
C VAL A 82 7.25 -5.67 0.05
N LYS A 83 8.09 -6.58 -0.43
CA LYS A 83 9.32 -7.04 0.23
C LYS A 83 10.54 -6.64 -0.60
N ASN A 84 11.51 -6.00 0.08
CA ASN A 84 12.81 -5.68 -0.51
C ASN A 84 13.77 -6.86 -0.34
N GLY A 85 13.69 -7.80 -1.28
CA GLY A 85 14.44 -9.07 -1.23
C GLY A 85 13.68 -10.22 -0.57
N TYR A 86 14.18 -11.44 -0.81
CA TYR A 86 13.52 -12.69 -0.41
C TYR A 86 13.43 -12.88 1.11
N ASN A 87 14.37 -12.28 1.84
CA ASN A 87 14.49 -12.36 3.30
C ASN A 87 14.15 -11.04 4.00
N ALA A 88 13.36 -10.17 3.34
CA ALA A 88 12.94 -8.92 3.96
C ALA A 88 12.23 -9.18 5.29
N THR A 89 12.70 -8.52 6.34
CA THR A 89 12.06 -8.53 7.66
C THR A 89 10.70 -7.83 7.59
N ILE A 90 9.84 -8.04 8.60
CA ILE A 90 8.55 -7.34 8.70
C ILE A 90 8.74 -5.81 8.76
N GLN A 91 9.81 -5.35 9.40
CA GLN A 91 10.16 -3.92 9.46
C GLN A 91 10.48 -3.35 8.07
N ASN A 92 11.11 -4.15 7.20
CA ASN A 92 11.43 -3.79 5.82
C ASN A 92 10.31 -4.15 4.82
N THR A 93 9.16 -4.62 5.31
CA THR A 93 7.99 -4.91 4.49
C THR A 93 7.09 -3.69 4.43
N LYS A 94 6.78 -3.23 3.22
CA LYS A 94 5.88 -2.11 2.98
C LYS A 94 4.48 -2.61 2.64
N PHE A 95 3.48 -1.91 3.15
CA PHE A 95 2.07 -2.24 2.95
C PHE A 95 1.38 -1.09 2.24
N ILE A 96 0.95 -1.32 1.00
CA ILE A 96 0.34 -0.28 0.15
C ILE A 96 -1.08 -0.73 -0.18
N ILE A 97 -2.05 0.16 -0.03
CA ILE A 97 -3.45 -0.11 -0.38
C ILE A 97 -3.92 0.76 -1.55
N THR A 98 -4.92 0.26 -2.27
CA THR A 98 -5.69 1.00 -3.27
C THR A 98 -7.15 0.60 -3.25
N ASN A 99 -8.08 1.52 -3.52
CA ASN A 99 -9.49 1.17 -3.76
C ASN A 99 -9.77 0.72 -5.21
N ILE A 100 -8.77 0.74 -6.09
CA ILE A 100 -8.88 0.25 -7.47
C ILE A 100 -8.55 -1.25 -7.52
N LEU A 101 -9.57 -2.10 -7.37
CA LEU A 101 -9.42 -3.55 -7.19
C LEU A 101 -8.81 -4.28 -8.40
N ASP A 102 -8.99 -3.76 -9.61
CA ASP A 102 -8.43 -4.39 -10.81
C ASP A 102 -6.95 -4.07 -11.05
N THR A 103 -6.34 -3.19 -10.21
CA THR A 103 -4.95 -2.76 -10.42
C THR A 103 -3.98 -3.94 -10.26
N PRO A 104 -3.09 -4.20 -11.24
CA PRO A 104 -2.04 -5.21 -11.10
C PRO A 104 -1.08 -4.87 -9.95
N ALA A 105 -0.52 -5.91 -9.31
CA ALA A 105 0.34 -5.74 -8.13
C ALA A 105 1.51 -4.76 -8.35
N GLN A 106 2.16 -4.85 -9.52
CA GLN A 106 3.27 -3.97 -9.89
C GLN A 106 2.83 -2.51 -10.05
N GLU A 107 1.66 -2.27 -10.64
CA GLU A 107 1.14 -0.93 -10.91
C GLU A 107 0.76 -0.20 -9.62
N ILE A 108 0.31 -0.92 -8.58
CA ILE A 108 0.08 -0.34 -7.24
C ILE A 108 1.39 0.28 -6.72
N VAL A 109 2.50 -0.45 -6.84
CA VAL A 109 3.81 -0.01 -6.35
C VAL A 109 4.38 1.10 -7.23
N LYS A 110 4.30 1.00 -8.55
CA LYS A 110 4.74 2.08 -9.46
C LYS A 110 3.99 3.38 -9.19
N LYS A 111 2.65 3.33 -9.11
CA LYS A 111 1.85 4.49 -8.73
C LYS A 111 2.38 5.05 -7.41
N TYR A 112 2.54 4.20 -6.38
CA TYR A 112 3.08 4.60 -5.08
C TYR A 112 4.45 5.29 -5.16
N LEU A 113 5.38 4.77 -5.95
CA LEU A 113 6.72 5.36 -6.11
C LEU A 113 6.69 6.68 -6.87
N ASN A 114 5.83 6.82 -7.88
CA ASN A 114 5.67 8.09 -8.61
C ASN A 114 5.18 9.24 -7.71
N ARG A 115 4.51 8.93 -6.58
CA ARG A 115 4.23 9.94 -5.54
C ARG A 115 5.49 10.51 -4.93
N ILE A 116 6.47 9.66 -4.62
CA ILE A 116 7.75 10.11 -4.05
C ILE A 116 8.40 11.07 -5.03
N PHE A 117 8.35 10.75 -6.33
CA PHE A 117 8.89 11.63 -7.38
C PHE A 117 8.20 13.01 -7.40
N ILE A 118 6.87 13.09 -7.29
CA ILE A 118 6.14 14.37 -7.22
C ILE A 118 6.53 15.17 -5.97
N PHE A 119 6.62 14.53 -4.80
CA PHE A 119 7.03 15.21 -3.56
C PHE A 119 8.48 15.73 -3.61
N TYR A 120 9.42 14.94 -4.16
CA TYR A 120 10.80 15.37 -4.35
C TYR A 120 10.93 16.52 -5.34
N PHE A 121 10.14 16.51 -6.43
CA PHE A 121 10.14 17.59 -7.40
C PHE A 121 9.63 18.89 -6.79
N SER A 122 8.52 18.85 -6.04
CA SER A 122 7.98 20.03 -5.35
C SER A 122 8.92 20.59 -4.28
N ALA A 123 9.61 19.73 -3.53
CA ALA A 123 10.58 20.14 -2.51
C ALA A 123 11.83 20.82 -3.11
N ASN A 124 12.31 20.32 -4.26
CA ASN A 124 13.47 20.89 -4.95
C ASN A 124 13.17 22.17 -5.76
N THR A 125 11.90 22.45 -6.05
CA THR A 125 11.49 23.74 -6.67
C THR A 125 11.37 24.89 -5.68
N THR A 126 11.23 24.61 -4.39
CA THR A 126 11.20 25.63 -3.33
C THR A 126 12.57 26.13 -2.88
N ASP A 127 13.67 25.51 -3.34
CA ASP A 127 15.04 25.90 -2.96
C ASP A 127 15.77 26.76 -4.02
N LYS A 128 15.07 27.19 -5.08
CA LYS A 128 15.59 28.16 -6.07
C LYS A 128 14.81 29.48 -6.06
N LYS A 129 14.59 30.03 -4.86
CA LYS A 129 14.29 31.46 -4.65
C LYS A 129 14.95 31.93 -3.37
N ARG A 130 16.26 32.11 -3.41
CA ARG A 130 17.00 33.07 -2.59
C ARG A 130 18.11 33.67 -3.44
#